data_AF-A0A850KGA4-F1
#
_entry.id   AF-A0A850KGA4-F1
#
_cell.length_a   1.000
_cell.length_b   1.000
_cell.length_c   1.000
_cell.angle_alpha   90.00
_cell.angle_beta   90.00
_cell.angle_gamma   90.00
#
_symmetry.space_group_name_H-M   'P 1'
#
loop_
_entity.id
_entity.type
_entity.pdbx_description
1 polymer ?
#
loop_
_entity_poly.entity_id
_entity_poly.type
_entity_poly.pdbx_seq_one_letter_code
_entity_poly.pdbx_strand_id
1 'polypeptide(L)'
;MLSVLSGVVGCNTTDDPHASNATTKTIDPSFLGSGNEPPWTVALYPTKLVLTRGYDKQSITQPIVRYGMSFMSEEYTVSLKPGPCFDSMSGKKFDTTVVVSAEKETLHGCGQELN
;
A
#
# COMPACT_ATOMS: atom_id res chain seq x y z
N MET A 1 -66.17 2.43 -26.36
CA MET A 1 -65.86 1.04 -25.96
C MET A 1 -65.40 0.31 -27.20
N LEU A 2 -64.22 -0.31 -27.37
CA LEU A 2 -62.94 -0.45 -26.64
C LEU A 2 -61.82 -0.19 -27.69
N SER A 3 -60.51 0.00 -27.44
CA SER A 3 -59.69 0.19 -26.22
C SER A 3 -58.36 0.88 -26.61
N VAL A 4 -57.49 1.15 -25.63
CA VAL A 4 -56.07 1.54 -25.80
C VAL A 4 -55.12 0.36 -25.49
N LEU A 5 -53.84 0.50 -25.85
CA LEU A 5 -52.57 0.06 -25.20
C LEU A 5 -51.54 -0.32 -26.29
N SER A 6 -50.55 0.51 -26.60
CA SER A 6 -49.30 0.76 -25.85
C SER A 6 -48.39 -0.47 -25.79
N GLY A 7 -47.26 -0.39 -26.50
CA GLY A 7 -46.26 -1.46 -26.57
C GLY A 7 -45.38 -1.55 -25.34
N VAL A 8 -44.74 -2.72 -25.18
CA VAL A 8 -43.76 -2.99 -24.12
C VAL A 8 -42.37 -3.17 -24.75
N VAL A 9 -41.44 -2.30 -24.36
CA VAL A 9 -40.00 -2.47 -24.61
C VAL A 9 -39.49 -3.53 -23.64
N GLY A 10 -38.88 -4.59 -24.16
CA GLY A 10 -38.21 -5.59 -23.34
C GLY A 10 -36.80 -5.16 -22.95
N CYS A 11 -36.61 -4.76 -21.69
CA CYS A 11 -35.28 -4.69 -21.07
C CYS A 11 -35.14 -5.90 -20.15
N ASN A 12 -34.36 -6.91 -20.57
CA ASN A 12 -34.09 -8.10 -19.77
C ASN A 12 -32.60 -8.47 -19.87
N THR A 13 -31.78 -7.83 -19.03
CA THR A 13 -30.46 -8.32 -18.65
C THR A 13 -30.31 -8.17 -17.15
N THR A 14 -30.75 -9.22 -16.45
CA THR A 14 -30.29 -9.51 -15.10
C THR A 14 -28.82 -9.89 -15.19
N ASP A 15 -27.93 -9.06 -14.65
CA ASP A 15 -26.81 -9.54 -13.83
C ASP A 15 -26.33 -8.40 -12.93
N ASP A 16 -26.63 -8.52 -11.64
CA ASP A 16 -26.13 -7.65 -10.60
C ASP A 16 -25.05 -8.42 -9.84
N PRO A 17 -23.77 -8.02 -9.97
CA PRO A 17 -22.80 -8.27 -8.94
C PRO A 17 -22.59 -7.00 -8.13
N HIS A 18 -23.45 -6.79 -7.12
CA HIS A 18 -23.00 -6.37 -5.80
C HIS A 18 -21.87 -7.31 -5.37
N ALA A 19 -20.65 -7.00 -5.82
CA ALA A 19 -19.42 -7.64 -5.42
C ALA A 19 -19.16 -7.26 -3.95
N SER A 20 -19.78 -8.04 -3.07
CA SER A 20 -19.41 -8.26 -1.68
C SER A 20 -18.75 -7.08 -0.98
N ASN A 21 -19.55 -6.31 -0.25
CA ASN A 21 -19.06 -5.51 0.88
C ASN A 21 -18.55 -6.46 2.00
N ALA A 22 -17.45 -7.16 1.72
CA ALA A 22 -16.56 -7.66 2.73
C ALA A 22 -15.88 -6.43 3.34
N THR A 23 -16.54 -5.82 4.33
CA THR A 23 -15.90 -4.87 5.25
C THR A 23 -14.94 -5.65 6.16
N THR A 24 -13.94 -6.30 5.56
CA THR A 24 -12.66 -6.49 6.21
C THR A 24 -12.25 -5.11 6.67
N LYS A 25 -12.16 -4.91 7.98
CA LYS A 25 -11.52 -3.74 8.58
C LYS A 25 -10.05 -3.79 8.19
N THR A 26 -9.75 -3.29 6.99
CA THR A 26 -8.40 -3.03 6.54
C THR A 26 -7.84 -2.05 7.55
N ILE A 27 -6.97 -2.54 8.42
CA ILE A 27 -6.15 -1.66 9.25
C ILE A 27 -5.28 -0.91 8.26
N ASP A 28 -5.50 0.39 8.09
CA ASP A 28 -4.65 1.19 7.23
C ASP A 28 -3.20 1.16 7.75
N PRO A 29 -2.20 1.19 6.86
CA PRO A 29 -0.82 1.29 7.30
C PRO A 29 -0.59 2.64 7.98
N SER A 30 0.13 2.64 9.10
CA SER A 30 0.49 3.86 9.82
C SER A 30 1.64 4.63 9.15
N PHE A 31 2.32 4.01 8.19
CA PHE A 31 3.39 4.62 7.40
C PHE A 31 3.50 3.97 6.03
N LEU A 32 3.72 4.78 4.99
CA LEU A 32 4.09 4.33 3.65
C LEU A 32 5.45 4.89 3.26
N GLY A 33 6.33 4.01 2.76
CA GLY A 33 7.60 4.37 2.14
C GLY A 33 7.76 3.75 0.76
N SER A 34 8.60 4.36 -0.07
CA SER A 34 8.92 3.90 -1.42
C SER A 34 10.32 4.33 -1.85
N GLY A 35 10.98 3.50 -2.64
CA GLY A 35 12.24 3.86 -3.31
C GLY A 35 12.24 3.35 -4.75
N ASN A 36 13.07 3.99 -5.58
CA ASN A 36 13.03 3.82 -7.04
C ASN A 36 14.07 2.84 -7.59
N GLU A 37 15.21 2.68 -6.92
CA GLU A 37 16.35 1.89 -7.43
C GLU A 37 16.89 0.90 -6.37
N PRO A 38 16.61 -0.41 -6.52
CA PRO A 38 15.52 -0.99 -7.32
C PRO A 38 14.14 -0.47 -6.86
N PRO A 39 13.05 -0.66 -7.64
CA PRO A 39 11.73 -0.19 -7.22
C PRO A 39 11.16 -1.05 -6.08
N TRP A 40 10.71 -0.39 -5.01
CA TRP A 40 10.04 -1.03 -3.87
C TRP A 40 9.08 -0.07 -3.16
N THR A 41 8.12 -0.64 -2.43
CA THR A 41 7.27 0.05 -1.46
C THR A 41 7.22 -0.72 -0.14
N VAL A 42 7.11 -0.01 0.98
CA VAL A 42 6.88 -0.60 2.30
C VAL A 42 5.67 0.03 2.95
N ALA A 43 4.80 -0.81 3.51
CA ALA A 43 3.67 -0.41 4.34
C ALA A 43 3.89 -0.95 5.75
N LEU A 44 3.97 -0.06 6.74
CA LEU A 44 4.11 -0.44 8.15
C LEU A 44 2.74 -0.40 8.82
N TYR A 45 2.36 -1.50 9.45
CA TYR A 45 1.17 -1.65 10.28
C TYR A 45 1.61 -1.85 11.74
N PRO A 46 0.72 -1.73 12.75
CA PRO A 46 1.11 -1.83 14.16
C PRO A 46 1.86 -3.10 14.57
N THR A 47 1.67 -4.22 13.85
CA THR A 47 2.28 -5.53 14.17
C THR A 47 2.96 -6.23 13.00
N LYS A 48 2.96 -5.65 11.80
CA LYS A 48 3.54 -6.25 10.59
C LYS A 48 4.04 -5.20 9.59
N LEU A 49 5.03 -5.57 8.78
CA LEU A 49 5.37 -4.86 7.56
C LEU A 49 4.83 -5.63 6.34
N VAL A 50 4.56 -4.89 5.27
CA VAL A 50 4.39 -5.45 3.92
C VAL A 50 5.40 -4.74 3.03
N LEU A 51 6.34 -5.50 2.47
CA LEU A 51 7.38 -5.01 1.56
C LEU A 51 7.11 -5.57 0.16
N THR A 52 6.81 -4.68 -0.79
CA THR A 52 6.61 -5.01 -2.20
C THR A 52 7.85 -4.62 -2.98
N ARG A 53 8.42 -5.55 -3.76
CA ARG A 53 9.64 -5.33 -4.56
C ARG A 53 9.41 -5.63 -6.04
N GLY A 54 10.13 -4.92 -6.89
CA GLY A 54 10.16 -5.14 -8.33
C GLY A 54 8.90 -4.72 -9.07
N TYR A 55 8.96 -4.75 -10.40
CA TYR A 55 7.82 -4.46 -11.27
C TYR A 55 6.75 -5.55 -11.21
N ASP A 56 7.14 -6.80 -10.90
CA ASP A 56 6.26 -7.96 -10.69
C ASP A 56 5.48 -7.90 -9.36
N LYS A 57 5.71 -6.87 -8.54
CA LYS A 57 5.02 -6.61 -7.26
C LYS A 57 5.07 -7.78 -6.27
N GLN A 58 6.20 -8.47 -6.20
CA GLN A 58 6.42 -9.53 -5.21
C GLN A 58 6.32 -8.94 -3.81
N SER A 59 5.30 -9.36 -3.06
CA SER A 59 4.92 -8.74 -1.78
C SER A 59 5.13 -9.72 -0.63
N ILE A 60 6.00 -9.34 0.29
CA ILE A 60 6.37 -10.13 1.47
C ILE A 60 5.71 -9.48 2.69
N THR A 61 5.00 -10.27 3.49
CA THR A 61 4.41 -9.83 4.76
C THR A 61 5.16 -10.49 5.91
N GLN A 62 5.62 -9.70 6.88
CA GLN A 62 6.32 -10.23 8.06
C GLN A 62 5.86 -9.54 9.35
N PRO A 63 5.82 -10.25 10.49
CA PRO A 63 5.64 -9.62 11.79
C PRO A 63 6.81 -8.68 12.09
N ILE A 64 6.56 -7.62 12.85
CA ILE A 64 7.60 -6.65 13.25
C ILE A 64 7.57 -6.35 14.74
N VAL A 65 8.75 -5.99 15.25
CA VAL A 65 8.92 -5.33 16.56
C VAL A 65 9.38 -3.90 16.33
N ARG A 66 8.70 -2.93 16.95
CA ARG A 66 9.03 -1.50 16.86
C ARG A 66 9.96 -1.07 18.01
N TYR A 67 11.11 -0.51 17.64
CA TYR A 67 12.07 0.14 18.54
C TYR A 67 12.20 1.61 18.14
N GLY A 68 11.28 2.45 18.63
CA GLY A 68 11.23 3.88 18.29
C GLY A 68 10.90 4.13 16.82
N MET A 69 11.92 4.50 16.04
CA MET A 69 11.84 4.75 14.58
C MET A 69 12.35 3.57 13.74
N SER A 70 12.84 2.50 14.37
CA SER A 70 13.26 1.26 13.70
C SER A 70 12.22 0.16 13.91
N PHE A 71 12.00 -0.64 12.88
CA PHE A 71 11.03 -1.73 12.83
C PHE A 71 11.75 -2.96 12.29
N MET A 72 11.80 -4.02 13.09
CA MET A 72 12.60 -5.22 12.80
C MET A 72 11.69 -6.42 12.59
N SER A 73 11.84 -7.12 11.47
CA SER A 73 11.37 -8.49 11.25
C SER A 73 12.54 -9.47 11.31
N GLU A 74 12.29 -10.73 10.93
CA GLU A 74 13.30 -11.78 10.82
C GLU A 74 14.33 -11.49 9.71
N GLU A 75 13.89 -10.97 8.56
CA GLU A 75 14.75 -10.74 7.37
C GLU A 75 15.05 -9.26 7.07
N TYR A 76 14.25 -8.33 7.61
CA TYR A 76 14.32 -6.90 7.26
C TYR A 76 14.36 -6.00 8.49
N THR A 77 15.12 -4.92 8.39
CA THR A 77 15.08 -3.79 9.33
C THR A 77 14.73 -2.51 8.57
N VAL A 78 13.57 -1.95 8.87
CA VAL A 78 13.12 -0.65 8.34
C VAL A 78 13.47 0.43 9.37
N SER A 79 14.29 1.40 9.00
CA SER A 79 14.60 2.55 9.85
C SER A 79 14.10 3.84 9.21
N LEU A 80 13.28 4.56 9.96
CA LEU A 80 12.78 5.88 9.59
C LEU A 80 13.74 6.95 10.14
N LYS A 81 14.13 7.90 9.29
CA LYS A 81 14.95 9.05 9.67
C LYS A 81 14.17 10.33 9.33
N PRO A 82 13.70 11.09 10.34
CA PRO A 82 13.08 12.39 10.12
C PRO A 82 14.05 13.32 9.39
N GLY A 83 13.57 14.01 8.36
CA GLY A 83 14.37 14.91 7.56
C GLY A 83 13.90 15.01 6.11
N PRO A 84 14.30 16.06 5.38
CA PRO A 84 13.84 16.30 4.01
C PRO A 84 14.38 15.22 3.07
N CYS A 85 13.48 14.35 2.63
CA CYS A 85 13.73 13.35 1.61
C CYS A 85 13.11 13.81 0.29
N PHE A 86 13.89 13.77 -0.78
CA PHE A 86 13.44 14.15 -2.13
C PHE A 86 13.36 12.90 -2.97
N ASP A 87 12.16 12.59 -3.47
CA ASP A 87 12.03 11.59 -4.52
C ASP A 87 12.67 12.14 -5.80
N SER A 88 13.77 11.50 -6.22
CA SER A 88 14.57 11.89 -7.38
C SER A 88 13.80 11.86 -8.70
N MET A 89 12.69 11.11 -8.78
CA MET A 89 11.90 10.94 -10.00
C MET A 89 10.72 11.92 -10.09
N SER A 90 10.02 12.21 -8.98
CA SER A 90 8.88 13.14 -8.98
C SER A 90 9.18 14.54 -8.45
N GLY A 91 10.34 14.75 -7.82
CA GLY A 91 10.68 15.99 -7.13
C GLY A 91 9.84 16.24 -5.87
N LYS A 92 8.99 15.31 -5.46
CA LYS A 92 8.20 15.43 -4.23
C LYS A 92 9.11 15.43 -3.01
N LYS A 93 8.82 16.37 -2.11
CA LYS A 93 9.36 16.40 -0.75
C LYS A 93 8.54 15.47 0.14
N PHE A 94 9.25 14.71 0.94
CA PHE A 94 8.77 13.91 2.04
C PHE A 94 9.56 14.29 3.29
N ASP A 95 8.95 14.21 4.47
CA ASP A 95 9.61 14.60 5.73
C ASP A 95 10.30 13.42 6.44
N THR A 96 10.39 12.25 5.78
CA THR A 96 11.06 11.06 6.31
C THR A 96 11.83 10.32 5.21
N THR A 97 13.11 10.08 5.46
CA THR A 97 13.93 9.12 4.72
C THR A 97 13.71 7.72 5.28
N VAL A 98 13.52 6.75 4.41
CA VAL A 98 13.27 5.34 4.74
C VAL A 98 14.48 4.53 4.30
N VAL A 99 15.01 3.73 5.23
CA VAL A 99 16.10 2.79 4.95
C VAL A 99 15.61 1.39 5.26
N VAL A 100 15.55 0.51 4.26
CA VAL A 100 15.19 -0.91 4.43
C VAL A 100 16.43 -1.75 4.22
N SER A 101 17.03 -2.23 5.30
CA SER A 101 18.16 -3.14 5.27
C SER A 101 17.68 -4.59 5.29
N ALA A 102 18.28 -5.41 4.44
CA ALA A 102 18.20 -6.88 4.44
C ALA A 102 19.62 -7.44 4.59
N GLU A 103 19.77 -8.76 4.77
CA GLU A 103 21.08 -9.43 4.88
C GLU A 103 22.04 -9.07 3.72
N LYS A 104 21.51 -8.89 2.50
CA LYS A 104 22.30 -8.79 1.25
C LYS A 104 22.23 -7.43 0.56
N GLU A 105 21.36 -6.52 1.01
CA GLU A 105 21.15 -5.22 0.36
C GLU A 105 20.61 -4.18 1.35
N THR A 106 20.80 -2.90 1.05
CA THR A 106 20.13 -1.81 1.77
C THR A 106 19.50 -0.86 0.78
N LEU A 107 18.18 -0.76 0.89
CA LEU A 107 17.32 0.02 0.02
C LEU A 107 17.05 1.39 0.66
N HIS A 108 17.15 2.45 -0.15
CA HIS A 108 16.92 3.82 0.28
C HIS A 108 15.70 4.40 -0.44
N GLY A 109 14.92 5.19 0.26
CA GLY A 109 13.67 5.76 -0.25
C GLY A 109 13.13 6.87 0.63
N CYS A 110 11.97 7.38 0.25
CA CYS A 110 11.25 8.41 0.99
C CYS A 110 9.89 7.88 1.46
N GLY A 111 9.32 8.48 2.48
CA GLY A 111 8.01 8.07 2.99
C GLY A 111 7.37 9.10 3.92
N GLN A 112 6.15 8.77 4.35
CA GLN A 112 5.34 9.61 5.22
C GLN A 112 4.51 8.75 6.17
N GLU A 113 4.32 9.24 7.39
CA GLU A 113 3.30 8.70 8.30
C GLU A 113 1.91 8.97 7.70
N LEU A 114 1.01 8.00 7.86
CA LEU A 114 -0.41 8.16 7.57
C LEU A 114 -1.13 8.31 8.91
N ASN A 115 -1.67 9.51 9.13
CA ASN A 115 -2.36 9.93 10.35
C ASN A 115 -3.88 9.94 10.13
#